data_AF-A0A2P5LSB2-F1
#
_entry.id   AF-A0A2P5LSB2-F1
#
_cell.length_a   1.000
_cell.length_b   1.000
_cell.length_c   1.000
_cell.angle_alpha   90.00
_cell.angle_beta   90.00
_cell.angle_gamma   90.00
#
_symmetry.space_group_name_H-M   'P 1'
#
loop_
_entity.id
_entity.type
_entity.pdbx_description
1 polymer ?
#
loop_
_entity_poly.entity_id
_entity_poly.type
_entity_poly.pdbx_seq_one_letter_code
_entity_poly.pdbx_strand_id
1 'polypeptide(L)'
;MATEKKPTTIKKYANRRLYDTGTSTYVTLEDLAGMVKRGEDFVVCDAKTGDDITRPVLAQIIFEQEGKEGQSLLPIAFLRQLIRFYGDSMQMLVPSYLEFSIDKLTKEQQRFRDQFASALGVGG
;
A
#
# COMPACT_ATOMS: atom_id res chain seq x y z
N MET A 1 1.03 21.89 -13.05
CA MET A 1 2.22 21.16 -13.53
C MET A 1 2.74 20.34 -12.36
N ALA A 2 2.17 19.16 -12.12
CA ALA A 2 2.66 18.29 -11.05
C ALA A 2 4.00 17.73 -11.49
N THR A 3 5.07 18.02 -10.77
CA THR A 3 6.37 17.40 -11.00
C THR A 3 6.20 15.89 -10.87
N GLU A 4 6.35 15.14 -11.96
CA GLU A 4 6.46 13.69 -11.94
C GLU A 4 7.72 13.32 -11.13
N LYS A 5 7.55 13.18 -9.82
CA LYS A 5 8.64 12.82 -8.92
C LYS A 5 8.93 11.34 -9.16
N LYS A 6 10.10 11.05 -9.72
CA LYS A 6 10.55 9.67 -9.97
C LYS A 6 10.48 8.86 -8.65
N PRO A 7 9.96 7.63 -8.67
CA PRO A 7 9.85 6.82 -7.46
C PRO A 7 11.23 6.56 -6.84
N THR A 8 11.28 6.58 -5.51
CA THR A 8 12.51 6.28 -4.76
C THR A 8 12.91 4.82 -5.01
N THR A 9 14.18 4.58 -5.33
CA THR A 9 14.67 3.22 -5.54
C THR A 9 15.28 2.68 -4.25
N ILE A 10 14.73 1.57 -3.76
CA ILE A 10 15.16 0.85 -2.57
C ILE A 10 15.85 -0.46 -3.01
N LYS A 11 17.04 -0.73 -2.47
CA LYS A 11 17.75 -1.99 -2.68
C LYS A 11 17.57 -2.92 -1.49
N LYS A 12 17.10 -4.16 -1.74
CA LYS A 12 17.00 -5.21 -0.73
C LYS A 12 18.19 -6.15 -0.82
N TYR A 13 18.85 -6.36 0.32
CA TYR A 13 19.95 -7.32 0.46
C TYR A 13 19.45 -8.57 1.20
N ALA A 14 20.15 -9.69 1.01
CA ALA A 14 19.72 -11.02 1.48
C ALA A 14 19.43 -11.10 3.00
N ASN A 15 20.07 -10.27 3.82
CA ASN A 15 19.94 -10.23 5.27
C ASN A 15 18.80 -9.32 5.78
N ARG A 16 17.68 -9.25 5.04
CA ARG A 16 16.49 -8.41 5.33
C ARG A 16 16.75 -6.90 5.33
N ARG A 17 17.94 -6.43 4.92
CA ARG A 17 18.27 -5.01 4.90
C ARG A 17 17.71 -4.33 3.65
N LEU A 18 17.11 -3.15 3.83
CA LEU A 18 16.67 -2.27 2.76
C LEU A 18 17.50 -0.98 2.82
N TYR A 19 17.90 -0.47 1.66
CA TYR A 19 18.65 0.77 1.56
C TYR A 19 18.03 1.67 0.51
N ASP A 20 17.83 2.93 0.86
CA ASP A 20 17.48 3.97 -0.11
C ASP A 20 18.74 4.30 -0.94
N THR A 21 18.63 4.20 -2.26
CA THR A 21 19.76 4.46 -3.16
C THR A 21 20.08 5.94 -3.37
N GLY A 22 19.12 6.84 -3.13
CA GLY A 22 19.33 8.28 -3.23
C GLY A 22 20.06 8.85 -2.01
N THR A 23 19.70 8.39 -0.81
CA THR A 23 20.32 8.86 0.44
C THR A 23 21.40 7.93 0.97
N SER A 24 21.51 6.71 0.43
CA SER A 24 22.39 5.65 0.94
C SER A 24 22.13 5.27 2.41
N THR A 25 20.91 5.49 2.89
CA THR A 25 20.52 5.20 4.28
C THR A 25 19.83 3.86 4.41
N TYR A 26 19.99 3.24 5.58
CA TYR A 26 19.19 2.08 5.96
C TYR A 26 17.73 2.49 6.14
N VAL A 27 16.82 1.63 5.67
CA VAL A 27 15.37 1.84 5.72
C VAL A 27 14.71 0.58 6.29
N THR A 28 13.68 0.74 7.09
CA THR A 28 12.87 -0.36 7.61
C THR A 28 11.57 -0.54 6.83
N LEU A 29 10.85 -1.65 7.02
CA LEU A 29 9.51 -1.82 6.45
C LEU A 29 8.51 -0.82 7.01
N GLU A 30 8.71 -0.36 8.25
CA GLU A 30 7.90 0.68 8.87
C GLU A 30 8.10 2.05 8.19
N ASP A 31 9.35 2.38 7.83
CA ASP A 31 9.65 3.59 7.06
C ASP A 31 9.01 3.54 5.67
N LEU A 32 9.10 2.40 4.99
CA LEU A 32 8.42 2.19 3.69
C LEU A 32 6.90 2.29 3.83
N ALA A 33 6.32 1.72 4.89
CA ALA A 33 4.89 1.89 5.17
C ALA A 33 4.53 3.38 5.40
N GLY A 34 5.43 4.13 6.06
CA GLY A 34 5.32 5.57 6.22
C GLY A 34 5.35 6.31 4.87
N MET A 35 6.23 5.92 3.95
CA MET A 35 6.29 6.48 2.60
C MET A 35 4.95 6.29 1.86
N VAL A 36 4.40 5.06 1.86
CA VAL A 36 3.08 4.79 1.25
C VAL A 36 1.98 5.68 1.86
N LYS A 37 1.96 5.81 3.19
CA LYS A 37 0.97 6.66 3.89
C LYS A 37 1.09 8.14 3.53
N ARG A 38 2.29 8.61 3.15
CA ARG A 38 2.53 9.98 2.67
C ARG A 38 2.27 10.16 1.16
N GLY A 39 1.92 9.08 0.45
CA GLY A 39 1.77 9.10 -1.01
C GLY A 39 3.10 9.19 -1.75
N GLU A 40 4.18 8.72 -1.14
CA GLU A 40 5.51 8.65 -1.77
C GLU A 40 5.69 7.28 -2.43
N ASP A 41 5.87 7.29 -3.76
CA ASP A 41 6.12 6.06 -4.52
C ASP A 41 7.57 5.58 -4.37
N PHE A 42 7.73 4.27 -4.26
CA PHE A 42 9.03 3.61 -4.31
C PHE A 42 8.98 2.32 -5.11
N VAL A 43 10.16 1.91 -5.60
CA VAL A 43 10.40 0.61 -6.20
C VAL A 43 11.45 -0.12 -5.38
N VAL A 44 11.29 -1.44 -5.20
CA VAL A 44 12.25 -2.26 -4.49
C VAL A 44 12.89 -3.25 -5.46
N CYS A 45 14.22 -3.18 -5.56
CA CYS A 45 15.00 -4.09 -6.37
C CYS A 45 15.83 -5.02 -5.48
N ASP A 46 15.91 -6.31 -5.84
CA ASP A 46 16.87 -7.21 -5.22
C ASP A 46 18.31 -6.77 -5.58
N ALA A 47 19.16 -6.59 -4.58
CA ALA A 47 20.50 -6.06 -4.79
C ALA A 47 21.46 -7.05 -5.47
N LYS A 48 21.13 -8.34 -5.47
CA LYS A 48 21.92 -9.40 -6.08
C LYS A 48 21.48 -9.67 -7.53
N THR A 49 20.17 -9.76 -7.76
CA THR A 49 19.62 -10.12 -9.09
C THR A 49 19.18 -8.92 -9.91
N GLY A 50 18.82 -7.81 -9.26
CA GLY A 50 18.23 -6.63 -9.90
C GLY A 50 16.71 -6.74 -10.11
N ASP A 51 16.09 -7.86 -9.71
CA ASP A 51 14.66 -8.10 -9.94
C ASP A 51 13.80 -7.10 -9.19
N ASP A 52 12.70 -6.67 -9.83
CA ASP A 52 11.65 -5.90 -9.16
C ASP A 52 10.88 -6.81 -8.20
N ILE A 53 11.03 -6.51 -6.91
CA ILE A 53 10.41 -7.20 -5.80
C ILE A 53 9.51 -6.26 -5.00
N THR A 54 9.03 -5.18 -5.62
CA THR A 54 8.14 -4.20 -4.99
C THR A 54 6.87 -4.88 -4.47
N ARG A 55 6.25 -5.73 -5.29
CA ARG A 55 5.03 -6.47 -4.92
C ARG A 55 5.18 -7.32 -3.66
N PRO A 56 6.17 -8.25 -3.55
CA PRO A 56 6.32 -9.04 -2.34
C PRO A 56 6.68 -8.20 -1.11
N VAL A 57 7.41 -7.08 -1.27
CA VAL A 57 7.70 -6.16 -0.14
C VAL A 57 6.45 -5.44 0.33
N LEU A 58 5.60 -4.95 -0.57
CA LEU A 58 4.29 -4.37 -0.21
C LEU A 58 3.39 -5.39 0.50
N ALA A 59 3.37 -6.65 0.02
CA ALA A 59 2.64 -7.71 0.69
C ALA A 59 3.16 -7.98 2.11
N GLN A 60 4.48 -7.94 2.31
CA GLN A 60 5.09 -8.07 3.64
C GLN A 60 4.68 -6.89 4.55
N ILE A 61 4.69 -5.65 4.05
CA ILE A 61 4.24 -4.48 4.80
C ILE A 61 2.79 -4.64 5.26
N ILE A 62 1.90 -5.07 4.37
CA ILE A 62 0.48 -5.32 4.71
C ILE A 62 0.37 -6.35 5.84
N PHE A 63 1.09 -7.47 5.73
CA PHE A 63 1.08 -8.52 6.75
C PHE A 63 1.60 -8.04 8.11
N GLU A 64 2.69 -7.26 8.13
CA GLU A 64 3.24 -6.70 9.37
C GLU A 64 2.28 -5.69 10.03
N GLN A 65 1.53 -4.91 9.26
CA GLN A 65 0.53 -4.00 9.82
C GLN A 65 -0.70 -4.73 10.38
N GLU A 66 -1.18 -5.78 9.71
CA GLU A 66 -2.29 -6.60 10.22
C GLU A 66 -1.94 -7.33 11.54
N GLY A 67 -0.66 -7.63 11.76
CA GLY A 67 -0.16 -8.25 12.98
C GLY A 67 -0.01 -7.31 14.18
N LYS A 68 -0.15 -5.99 14.00
CA LYS A 68 -0.11 -5.02 15.11
C LYS A 68 -1.45 -5.02 15.86
N GLU A 69 -1.39 -5.11 17.19
CA GLU A 69 -2.59 -5.12 18.04
C GLU A 69 -3.50 -3.92 17.75
N GLY A 70 -4.78 -4.19 17.48
CA GLY A 70 -5.80 -3.15 17.27
C GLY A 70 -5.90 -2.57 15.85
N GLN A 71 -5.15 -3.07 14.86
CA GLN A 71 -5.15 -2.53 13.48
C GLN A 71 -5.44 -3.58 12.40
N SER A 72 -6.16 -4.66 12.70
CA SER A 72 -6.56 -5.61 11.65
C SER A 72 -7.67 -5.02 10.79
N LEU A 73 -7.31 -4.64 9.56
CA LEU A 73 -8.22 -4.10 8.56
C LEU A 73 -8.78 -5.20 7.66
N LEU A 74 -8.08 -6.33 7.51
CA LEU A 74 -8.44 -7.40 6.59
C LEU A 74 -9.25 -8.51 7.28
N PRO A 75 -10.56 -8.64 7.00
CA PRO A 75 -11.35 -9.72 7.59
C PRO A 75 -10.88 -11.10 7.12
N ILE A 76 -10.91 -12.10 7.99
CA ILE A 76 -10.56 -13.49 7.65
C ILE A 76 -11.34 -14.00 6.43
N ALA A 77 -12.62 -13.65 6.32
CA ALA A 77 -13.45 -14.01 5.18
C ALA A 77 -12.88 -13.46 3.86
N PHE A 78 -12.38 -12.23 3.86
CA PHE A 78 -11.75 -11.61 2.70
C PHE A 78 -10.47 -12.34 2.29
N LEU A 79 -9.59 -12.62 3.25
CA LEU A 79 -8.35 -13.36 3.00
C LEU A 79 -8.62 -14.73 2.37
N ARG A 80 -9.63 -15.46 2.87
CA ARG A 80 -10.05 -16.75 2.30
C ARG A 80 -10.56 -16.61 0.87
N GLN A 81 -11.35 -15.57 0.57
CA GLN A 81 -11.83 -15.34 -0.80
C GLN A 81 -10.67 -14.98 -1.73
N LEU A 82 -9.74 -14.14 -1.29
CA LEU A 82 -8.55 -13.78 -2.05
C LEU A 82 -7.76 -15.04 -2.46
N ILE A 83 -7.58 -16.00 -1.55
CA ILE A 83 -6.92 -17.27 -1.84
C ILE A 83 -7.70 -18.11 -2.87
N ARG A 84 -9.04 -18.21 -2.73
CA ARG A 84 -9.88 -18.98 -3.67
C ARG A 84 -9.79 -18.46 -5.10
N PHE A 85 -9.68 -17.14 -5.28
CA PHE A 85 -9.58 -16.54 -6.61
C PHE A 85 -8.29 -16.88 -7.36
N TYR A 86 -7.21 -17.32 -6.69
CA TYR A 86 -5.98 -17.76 -7.37
C TYR A 86 -6.13 -19.12 -8.07
N GLY A 87 -7.27 -19.82 -7.92
CA GLY A 87 -7.55 -21.11 -8.56
C GLY A 87 -8.77 -21.13 -9.49
N ASP A 88 -9.54 -20.04 -9.57
CA ASP A 88 -10.76 -19.95 -10.37
C ASP A 88 -10.56 -19.02 -11.58
N SER A 89 -11.37 -19.21 -12.63
CA SER A 89 -11.39 -18.41 -13.86
C SER A 89 -11.65 -16.89 -13.66
N MET A 90 -11.90 -16.46 -12.43
CA MET A 90 -12.10 -15.06 -12.04
C MET A 90 -10.82 -14.30 -11.70
N GLN A 91 -9.64 -14.93 -11.79
CA GLN A 91 -8.35 -14.29 -11.49
C GLN A 91 -8.12 -12.95 -12.21
N MET A 92 -8.68 -12.80 -13.42
CA MET A 92 -8.60 -11.58 -14.23
C MET A 92 -9.53 -10.45 -13.78
N LEU A 93 -10.59 -10.75 -13.03
CA LEU A 93 -11.64 -9.79 -12.66
C LEU A 93 -11.40 -9.16 -11.28
N VAL A 94 -10.74 -9.90 -10.37
CA VAL A 94 -10.51 -9.48 -8.99
C VAL A 94 -9.69 -8.18 -8.87
N PRO A 95 -8.59 -7.97 -9.63
CA PRO A 95 -7.82 -6.73 -9.53
C PRO A 95 -8.67 -5.49 -9.85
N SER A 96 -9.39 -5.51 -10.97
CA SER A 96 -10.21 -4.39 -11.41
C SER A 96 -11.38 -4.10 -10.45
N TYR A 97 -11.98 -5.14 -9.86
CA TYR A 97 -13.04 -4.97 -8.87
C TYR A 97 -12.52 -4.39 -7.55
N LEU A 98 -11.34 -4.82 -7.09
CA LEU A 98 -10.70 -4.26 -5.90
C LEU A 98 -10.35 -2.79 -6.09
N GLU A 99 -9.74 -2.43 -7.22
CA GLU A 99 -9.43 -1.04 -7.56
C GLU A 99 -10.70 -0.18 -7.57
N PHE A 100 -11.76 -0.63 -8.25
CA PHE A 100 -13.04 0.07 -8.28
C PHE A 100 -13.66 0.24 -6.89
N SER A 101 -13.64 -0.80 -6.06
CA SER A 101 -14.22 -0.77 -4.72
C SER A 101 -13.44 0.15 -3.77
N ILE A 102 -12.11 0.16 -3.85
CA ILE A 102 -11.24 1.04 -3.04
C ILE A 102 -11.42 2.51 -3.47
N ASP A 103 -11.45 2.78 -4.77
CA ASP A 103 -11.71 4.14 -5.30
C ASP A 103 -13.08 4.66 -4.84
N LYS A 104 -14.12 3.82 -4.92
CA LYS A 104 -15.46 4.16 -4.42
C LYS A 104 -15.46 4.44 -2.91
N LEU A 105 -14.84 3.58 -2.10
CA LEU A 105 -14.76 3.76 -0.65
C LEU A 105 -14.05 5.08 -0.28
N THR A 106 -12.94 5.39 -0.96
CA THR A 106 -12.17 6.62 -0.75
C THR A 106 -13.00 7.86 -1.10
N LYS A 107 -13.74 7.82 -2.21
CA LYS A 107 -14.64 8.89 -2.62
C LYS A 107 -15.82 9.09 -1.67
N GLU A 108 -16.41 8.00 -1.16
CA GLU A 108 -17.50 8.07 -0.18
C GLU A 108 -17.02 8.65 1.16
N GLN A 109 -15.83 8.27 1.65
CA GLN A 109 -15.25 8.84 2.86
C GLN A 109 -15.00 10.35 2.73
N GLN A 110 -14.48 10.80 1.57
CA GLN A 110 -14.26 12.23 1.31
C GLN A 110 -15.57 13.01 1.31
N ARG A 111 -16.61 12.50 0.61
CA ARG A 111 -17.95 13.12 0.60
C ARG A 111 -18.56 13.22 1.99
N PHE A 112 -18.43 12.19 2.81
CA PHE A 112 -18.92 12.21 4.18
C PHE A 112 -18.20 13.27 5.02
N ARG A 113 -16.87 13.35 4.92
CA ARG A 113 -16.08 14.41 5.58
C ARG A 113 -16.51 15.81 5.15
N ASP A 114 -16.69 16.03 3.85
CA ASP A 114 -17.09 17.33 3.30
C ASP A 114 -18.50 17.73 3.77
N GLN A 115 -19.43 16.77 3.83
CA GLN A 115 -20.78 16.98 4.36
C GLN A 115 -20.78 17.30 5.86
N PHE A 116 -19.95 16.61 6.66
CA PHE A 116 -19.80 16.90 8.09
C PHE A 116 -19.13 18.27 8.33
N ALA A 117 -18.08 18.60 7.58
CA ALA A 117 -17.44 19.91 7.67
C ALA A 117 -18.40 21.05 7.28
N SER A 118 -19.23 20.84 6.24
CA SER A 118 -20.24 21.80 5.82
C SER A 118 -21.37 21.95 6.87
N ALA A 119 -21.78 20.86 7.51
CA ALA A 119 -22.80 20.89 8.57
C ALA A 119 -22.30 21.54 9.87
N LEU A 120 -21.02 21.39 10.20
CA LEU A 120 -20.39 22.03 11.37
C LEU A 120 -19.96 23.48 11.11
N GLY A 121 -19.74 23.86 9.84
CA GLY A 121 -19.32 25.21 9.43
C GLY A 121 -20.46 26.20 9.15
N VAL A 122 -21.72 25.80 9.30
CA VAL A 122 -22.92 26.66 9.09
C VAL A 122 -23.57 27.07 10.43
N GLY A 123 -22.91 26.80 11.56
CA GLY A 123 -23.33 27.25 12.89
C GLY A 123 -22.24 28.04 13.62
N GLY A 124 -22.02 29.29 13.22
CA GLY A 124 -21.10 30.23 13.88
C GLY A 124 -21.06 31.58 13.19
#